data_AF-A0A815MCF7-F1
#
_entry.id   AF-A0A815MCF7-F1
#
_cell.length_a   1.000
_cell.length_b   1.000
_cell.length_c   1.000
_cell.angle_alpha   90.00
_cell.angle_beta   90.00
_cell.angle_gamma   90.00
#
_symmetry.space_group_name_H-M   'P 1'
#
loop_
_entity.id
_entity.type
_entity.pdbx_description
1 polymer ?
#
loop_
_entity_poly.entity_id
_entity_poly.type
_entity_poly.pdbx_seq_one_letter_code
_entity_poly.pdbx_strand_id
1 'polypeptide(L)' 'MSTASDDRIVAVARWVCKEHYGVDQLVTKTVVLRNYLVALMEVAGADGVLSEPERQWIIGLATIVGAPQVILDDLQNY' A
#
# COMPACT_ATOMS: atom_id res chain seq x y z
N MET A 1 -14.86 13.18 -13.40
CA MET A 1 -14.89 12.12 -14.43
C MET A 1 -13.73 11.18 -14.11
N SER A 2 -14.01 9.91 -13.79
CA SER A 2 -12.96 8.88 -13.57
C SER A 2 -12.28 8.58 -14.90
N THR A 3 -10.95 8.42 -14.93
CA THR A 3 -10.23 8.02 -16.13
C THR A 3 -10.17 6.49 -16.23
N ALA A 4 -9.99 5.94 -17.44
CA ALA A 4 -9.80 4.50 -17.63
C ALA A 4 -8.57 3.93 -16.87
N SER A 5 -7.63 4.79 -16.47
CA SER A 5 -6.50 4.42 -15.62
C SER A 5 -6.94 4.20 -14.17
N ASP A 6 -7.76 5.10 -13.64
CA ASP A 6 -8.27 5.04 -12.26
C ASP A 6 -9.15 3.81 -12.06
N ASP A 7 -10.00 3.48 -13.04
CA ASP A 7 -10.88 2.31 -12.98
C ASP A 7 -10.10 0.99 -12.91
N ARG A 8 -8.95 0.90 -13.60
CA ARG A 8 -8.07 -0.28 -13.54
C ARG A 8 -7.38 -0.40 -12.18
N ILE A 9 -6.87 0.70 -11.64
CA ILE A 9 -6.24 0.74 -10.31
C ILE A 9 -7.25 0.26 -9.25
N VAL A 10 -8.49 0.75 -9.32
CA VAL A 10 -9.57 0.34 -8.42
C VAL A 10 -9.88 -1.16 -8.54
N ALA A 11 -9.90 -1.71 -9.76
CA ALA A 11 -10.11 -3.13 -9.97
C ALA A 11 -8.96 -3.99 -9.41
N VAL A 12 -7.71 -3.57 -9.64
CA VAL A 12 -6.51 -4.23 -9.09
C VAL A 12 -6.52 -4.18 -7.56
N ALA A 13 -6.75 -3.01 -6.96
CA ALA A 13 -6.81 -2.85 -5.52
C ALA A 13 -7.89 -3.73 -4.89
N ARG A 14 -9.05 -3.87 -5.54
CA ARG A 14 -10.14 -4.74 -5.06
C ARG A 14 -9.73 -6.21 -5.13
N TRP A 15 -9.11 -6.63 -6.23
CA TRP A 15 -8.60 -7.98 -6.36
C TRP A 15 -7.53 -8.29 -5.30
N VAL A 16 -6.58 -7.38 -5.07
CA VAL A 16 -5.56 -7.53 -4.02
C VAL A 16 -6.21 -7.67 -2.64
N CYS A 17 -7.18 -6.81 -2.31
CA CYS A 17 -7.90 -6.88 -1.04
C CYS A 17 -8.59 -8.23 -0.84
N LYS A 18 -9.23 -8.75 -1.88
CA LYS A 18 -9.92 -10.04 -1.82
C LYS A 18 -8.96 -11.22 -1.70
N GLU A 19 -7.95 -11.29 -2.56
CA GLU A 19 -7.08 -12.46 -2.64
C GLU A 19 -6.04 -12.53 -1.52
N HIS A 20 -5.50 -11.38 -1.09
CA HIS A 20 -4.47 -11.35 -0.04
C HIS A 20 -5.04 -11.19 1.36
N TYR A 21 -6.19 -10.53 1.51
CA TYR A 21 -6.74 -10.19 2.83
C TYR A 21 -8.15 -10.76 3.07
N GLY A 22 -8.79 -11.35 2.06
CA GLY A 22 -10.15 -11.89 2.20
C GLY A 22 -11.23 -10.84 2.38
N VAL A 23 -10.97 -9.58 2.02
CA VAL A 23 -11.91 -8.47 2.20
C VAL A 23 -12.42 -7.95 0.86
N ASP A 24 -13.75 -7.82 0.74
CA ASP A 24 -14.40 -7.31 -0.48
C ASP A 24 -14.45 -5.77 -0.54
N GLN A 25 -14.12 -5.11 0.57
CA GLN A 25 -14.17 -3.65 0.67
C GLN A 25 -12.79 -3.04 0.38
N LEU A 26 -12.77 -2.07 -0.53
CA LEU A 26 -11.59 -1.26 -0.79
C LEU A 26 -11.22 -0.42 0.44
N VAL A 27 -9.92 -0.34 0.73
CA VAL A 27 -9.39 0.63 1.68
C VAL A 27 -9.39 2.01 1.03
N THR A 28 -10.50 2.73 1.14
CA THR A 28 -10.68 4.04 0.48
C THR A 28 -10.15 5.21 1.31
N LYS A 29 -9.87 5.00 2.60
CA LYS A 29 -9.34 6.04 3.49
C LYS A 29 -7.81 6.04 3.46
N THR A 30 -7.23 7.11 2.92
CA THR A 30 -5.78 7.37 2.84
C THR A 30 -5.07 7.13 4.18
N VAL A 31 -5.66 7.57 5.29
CA VAL A 31 -5.09 7.38 6.65
C VAL A 31 -5.02 5.91 7.04
N VAL A 32 -6.04 5.11 6.71
CA VAL A 32 -6.07 3.68 7.06
C VAL A 32 -5.02 2.93 6.26
N LEU A 33 -4.92 3.21 4.96
CA LEU A 33 -3.89 2.62 4.11
C LEU A 33 -2.48 2.98 4.58
N ARG A 34 -2.24 4.26 4.89
CA ARG A 34 -0.95 4.73 5.41
C ARG A 34 -0.57 4.02 6.70
N ASN A 35 -1.47 3.97 7.68
CA ASN A 35 -1.20 3.35 8.98
C ASN A 35 -0.88 1.85 8.82
N TYR A 36 -1.58 1.17 7.92
CA TYR A 36 -1.31 -0.23 7.63
C TYR A 36 0.10 -0.42 7.03
N LEU A 37 0.47 0.37 6.02
CA LEU A 37 1.79 0.27 5.38
C LEU A 37 2.94 0.59 6.34
N VAL A 38 2.75 1.60 7.22
CA VAL A 38 3.70 1.92 8.29
C VAL A 38 3.81 0.77 9.30
N ALA A 39 2.70 0.14 9.69
CA ALA A 39 2.73 -1.03 10.57
C ALA A 39 3.50 -2.20 9.94
N LEU A 40 3.40 -2.40 8.62
CA LEU A 40 4.22 -3.39 7.92
C LEU A 40 5.71 -3.08 7.99
N MET A 41 6.10 -1.81 7.88
CA MET A 41 7.51 -1.37 8.00
C MET A 41 8.05 -1.64 9.41
N GLU A 42 7.28 -1.32 10.45
CA GLU A 42 7.63 -1.62 11.84
C GLU A 42 7.81 -3.12 12.10
N VAL A 43 6.91 -3.94 11.56
CA VAL A 43 7.00 -5.41 11.71
C VAL A 43 8.18 -5.98 10.93
N ALA A 44 8.43 -5.50 9.72
CA ALA A 44 9.56 -5.94 8.92
C ALA A 44 10.90 -5.60 9.60
N GLY A 45 11.03 -4.38 10.14
CA GLY A 45 12.21 -3.96 10.89
C GLY A 45 12.26 -4.42 12.36
N ALA A 46 11.41 -5.37 12.79
CA ALA A 46 11.35 -5.82 14.18
C ALA A 46 12.64 -6.52 14.66
N ASP A 47 13.50 -6.94 13.74
CA ASP A 47 14.84 -7.45 14.02
C ASP A 47 15.87 -6.33 14.31
N GLY A 48 15.43 -5.07 14.28
CA GLY A 48 16.22 -3.88 14.56
C GLY A 48 16.64 -3.10 13.32
N VAL A 49 16.40 -3.61 12.10
CA VAL A 49 16.76 -2.92 10.85
C VAL A 49 15.72 -3.18 9.77
N LEU A 50 15.05 -2.13 9.29
CA LEU A 50 14.30 -2.23 8.03
C LEU A 50 15.26 -2.18 6.84
N SER A 51 15.42 -3.28 6.13
CA SER A 51 16.30 -3.34 4.97
C SER A 51 15.69 -2.64 3.75
N GLU A 52 16.54 -2.18 2.83
CA GLU A 52 16.08 -1.54 1.59
C GLU A 52 15.16 -2.45 0.75
N PRO A 53 15.44 -3.77 0.58
CA PRO A 53 14.51 -4.67 -0.12
C PRO A 53 13.11 -4.75 0.50
N GLU A 54 13.01 -4.76 1.83
CA GLU A 54 11.72 -4.81 2.53
C GLU A 54 10.93 -3.51 2.34
N ARG A 55 11.62 -2.37 2.45
CA ARG A 55 11.03 -1.06 2.16
C ARG A 55 10.48 -1.02 0.74
N GLN A 56 11.29 -1.41 -0.25
CA GLN A 56 10.88 -1.39 -1.65
C GLN A 56 9.72 -2.35 -1.94
N TRP A 57 9.68 -3.50 -1.25
CA TRP A 57 8.54 -4.41 -1.36
C TRP A 57 7.23 -3.75 -0.88
N ILE A 58 7.26 -3.05 0.26
CA ILE A 58 6.09 -2.35 0.82
C ILE A 58 5.66 -1.18 -0.08
N ILE A 59 6.62 -0.41 -0.63
CA ILE A 59 6.34 0.65 -1.60
C ILE A 59 5.72 0.09 -2.90
N GLY A 60 6.21 -1.07 -3.37
CA GLY A 60 5.64 -1.78 -4.50
C GLY A 60 4.18 -2.17 -4.28
N LEU A 61 3.87 -2.73 -3.10
CA LEU A 61 2.50 -3.03 -2.70
C LEU A 61 1.63 -1.77 -2.70
N ALA A 62 2.10 -0.67 -2.09
CA ALA A 62 1.39 0.61 -2.05
C ALA A 62 1.10 1.15 -3.46
N THR A 63 2.08 1.02 -4.37
CA THR A 63 1.97 1.45 -5.77
C THR A 63 0.90 0.65 -6.53
N ILE A 64 0.89 -0.67 -6.38
CA ILE A 64 -0.07 -1.57 -7.06
C ILE A 64 -1.51 -1.24 -6.68
N VAL A 65 -1.75 -0.90 -5.42
CA VAL A 65 -3.10 -0.54 -4.93
C VAL A 65 -3.45 0.93 -5.16
N GLY A 66 -2.59 1.69 -5.84
CA GLY A 66 -2.84 3.08 -6.21
C GLY A 66 -2.75 4.05 -5.03
N ALA A 67 -1.84 3.82 -4.08
CA ALA A 67 -1.59 4.77 -3.01
C ALA A 67 -1.24 6.16 -3.60
N PRO A 68 -1.79 7.26 -3.06
CA PRO A 68 -1.41 8.60 -3.48
C PRO A 68 0.08 8.86 -3.29
N GLN A 69 0.68 9.71 -4.14
CA GLN A 69 2.11 10.03 -4.09
C GLN A 69 2.59 10.47 -2.71
N VAL A 70 1.78 11.23 -1.97
CA VAL A 70 2.09 11.63 -0.58
C VAL A 70 2.34 10.45 0.36
N ILE A 71 1.64 9.32 0.17
CA ILE A 71 1.93 8.10 0.94
C ILE A 71 3.25 7.49 0.47
N LEU A 72 3.50 7.44 -0.84
CA LEU A 72 4.74 6.84 -1.37
C LEU A 72 5.97 7.62 -0.88
N ASP A 73 5.89 8.95 -0.87
CA ASP A 73 6.94 9.83 -0.36
C ASP A 73 7.15 9.62 1.16
N ASP A 74 6.07 9.47 1.93
CA ASP A 74 6.14 9.15 3.36
C ASP A 74 6.87 7.82 3.62
N LEU A 75 6.59 6.78 2.81
CA LEU A 75 7.21 5.45 2.95
C LEU A 75 8.68 5.44 2.53
N GLN A 76 9.05 6.23 1.52
CA GLN A 76 10.44 6.36 1.08
C GLN A 76 11.31 7.03 2.15
N ASN A 77 10.73 7.95 2.94
CA ASN A 77 11.42 8.71 3.99
C ASN A 77 11.21 8.14 5.41
N TYR A 78 10.58 6.98 5.54
CA TYR A 78 10.33 6.30 6.81
C TYR A 78 11.63 5.81 7.47
#